data_AF-A0A6A4AWV3-F1
#
_entry.id   AF-A0A6A4AWV3-F1
#
_cell.length_a   1.000
_cell.length_b   1.000
_cell.length_c   1.000
_cell.angle_alpha   90.00
_cell.angle_beta   90.00
_cell.angle_gamma   90.00
#
_symmetry.space_group_name_H-M   'P 1'
#
loop_
_entity.id
_entity.type
_entity.pdbx_description
1 polymer ?
#
loop_
_entity_poly.entity_id
_entity_poly.type
_entity_poly.pdbx_seq_one_letter_code
_entity_poly.pdbx_strand_id
1 'polypeptide(L)' 'MVQRGRRAGYHNYSVKEQMLLCTVAAERKPLGRNMWEEVALEYNSRKARSWLERDFDSL' A
#
# COMPACT_ATOMS: atom_id res chain seq x y z
N MET A 1 4.61 -2.56 21.14
CA MET A 1 4.77 -2.97 19.73
C MET A 1 3.38 -3.22 19.16
N VAL A 2 2.81 -2.24 18.44
CA VAL A 2 1.53 -2.40 17.74
C VAL A 2 1.76 -3.35 16.57
N GLN A 3 1.05 -4.47 16.54
CA GLN A 3 1.09 -5.42 15.43
C GLN A 3 0.68 -4.70 14.14
N ARG A 4 1.67 -4.35 13.32
CA ARG A 4 1.48 -3.79 11.98
C ARG A 4 0.84 -4.87 11.10
N GLY A 5 -0.41 -4.63 10.72
CA GLY A 5 -0.94 -4.89 9.37
C GLY A 5 -1.01 -6.32 8.80
N ARG A 6 -0.45 -7.37 9.42
CA ARG A 6 -0.57 -8.74 8.89
C ARG A 6 -1.94 -9.33 9.17
N ARG A 7 -2.92 -9.01 8.33
CA ARG A 7 -4.13 -9.83 8.15
C ARG A 7 -3.87 -10.76 6.96
N ALA A 8 -3.98 -12.07 7.17
CA ALA A 8 -3.85 -13.05 6.10
C ALA A 8 -5.22 -13.22 5.41
N GLY A 9 -5.29 -13.03 4.08
CA GLY A 9 -6.48 -13.32 3.27
C GLY A 9 -6.78 -12.30 2.16
N TYR A 10 -7.51 -12.73 1.13
CA TYR A 10 -7.94 -11.91 -0.02
C TYR A 10 -8.83 -10.69 0.35
N HIS A 11 -9.25 -10.54 1.61
CA HIS A 11 -10.09 -9.45 2.12
C HIS A 11 -9.26 -8.30 2.75
N ASN A 12 -8.04 -8.10 2.27
CA ASN A 12 -7.12 -7.12 2.85
C ASN A 12 -7.33 -5.68 2.35
N TYR A 13 -7.90 -5.50 1.16
CA TYR A 13 -8.06 -4.19 0.53
C TYR A 13 -9.47 -4.02 0.01
N SER A 14 -10.13 -2.93 0.41
CA SER A 14 -11.36 -2.47 -0.23
C SER A 14 -11.10 -2.02 -1.67
N VAL A 15 -12.15 -1.97 -2.49
CA VAL A 15 -12.05 -1.51 -3.90
C VAL A 15 -11.41 -0.12 -4.01
N LYS A 16 -11.68 0.77 -3.04
CA LYS A 16 -11.08 2.11 -3.01
C LYS A 16 -9.58 2.07 -2.71
N GLU A 17 -9.14 1.19 -1.80
CA GLU A 17 -7.72 0.98 -1.53
C GLU A 17 -7.00 0.42 -2.77
N GLN A 18 -7.62 -0.54 -3.45
CA GLN A 18 -7.06 -1.13 -4.68
C GLN A 18 -6.91 -0.09 -5.79
N MET A 19 -7.92 0.75 -6.02
CA MET A 19 -7.84 1.82 -7.03
C MET A 19 -6.73 2.82 -6.72
N LEU A 20 -6.55 3.21 -5.46
CA LEU A 20 -5.47 4.11 -5.06
C LEU A 20 -4.09 3.47 -5.30
N LEU A 21 -3.93 2.18 -4.96
CA LEU A 21 -2.70 1.45 -5.20
C LEU A 21 -2.34 1.37 -6.69
N CYS A 22 -3.33 1.10 -7.55
CA CYS A 22 -3.11 1.09 -9.00
C CYS A 22 -2.66 2.47 -9.52
N THR A 23 -3.25 3.56 -9.03
CA THR A 23 -2.84 4.92 -9.41
C THR A 23 -1.41 5.22 -8.98
N VAL A 24 -1.06 4.95 -7.71
CA VAL A 24 0.29 5.20 -7.19
C VAL A 24 1.35 4.34 -7.91
N ALA A 25 1.04 3.06 -8.17
CA ALA A 25 1.93 2.18 -8.91
C ALA A 25 2.14 2.62 -10.37
N ALA A 26 1.09 3.14 -11.02
CA ALA A 26 1.19 3.69 -12.37
C ALA A 26 2.01 4.99 -12.42
N GLU A 27 1.90 5.86 -11.41
CA GLU A 27 2.70 7.09 -11.27
C GLU A 27 4.18 6.80 -11.08
N ARG A 28 4.53 5.73 -10.35
CA ARG A 28 5.90 5.41 -9.93
C ARG A 28 6.78 4.66 -10.95
N LYS A 29 6.34 4.49 -12.22
CA LYS A 29 7.03 3.80 -13.35
C LYS A 29 8.18 2.84 -12.97
N PRO A 30 8.06 1.51 -13.21
CA PRO A 30 8.92 0.50 -12.61
C PRO A 30 10.38 0.62 -13.08
N LEU A 31 11.27 1.07 -12.18
CA LEU A 31 12.73 1.09 -12.40
C LEU A 31 13.50 0.21 -11.40
N GLY A 32 12.83 -0.70 -10.69
CA GLY A 32 13.49 -1.78 -9.94
C GLY A 32 13.08 -1.90 -8.47
N ARG A 33 13.98 -2.52 -7.69
CA ARG A 33 13.73 -3.12 -6.36
C ARG A 33 13.14 -2.18 -5.30
N ASN A 34 13.34 -0.87 -5.44
CA ASN A 34 12.86 0.14 -4.47
C ASN A 34 11.44 0.65 -4.74
N MET A 35 10.80 0.21 -5.83
CA MET A 35 9.48 0.72 -6.24
C MET A 35 8.40 0.48 -5.19
N TRP A 36 8.32 -0.72 -4.62
CA TRP A 36 7.26 -1.05 -3.66
C TRP A 36 7.43 -0.33 -2.32
N GLU A 37 8.66 0.04 -1.95
CA GLU A 37 8.91 0.90 -0.80
C GLU A 37 8.37 2.31 -1.03
N GLU A 38 8.59 2.88 -2.23
CA GLU A 38 8.05 4.19 -2.61
C GLU A 38 6.51 4.16 -2.70
N VAL A 39 5.93 3.10 -3.26
CA VAL A 39 4.48 2.91 -3.33
C VAL A 39 3.88 2.80 -1.93
N ALA A 40 4.50 2.06 -1.01
CA ALA A 40 4.04 1.96 0.37
C ALA A 40 4.08 3.30 1.10
N LEU A 41 5.16 4.07 0.95
CA LEU A 41 5.30 5.40 1.52
C LEU A 41 4.21 6.36 1.02
N GLU A 42 3.94 6.34 -0.29
CA GLU A 42 2.98 7.24 -0.91
C GLU A 42 1.53 6.83 -0.65
N TYR A 43 1.24 5.53 -0.63
CA TYR A 43 -0.04 5.02 -0.15
C TYR A 43 -0.30 5.48 1.29
N ASN A 44 0.68 5.33 2.19
CA ASN A 44 0.51 5.70 3.60
C ASN A 44 0.37 7.22 3.83
N SER A 45 0.95 8.05 2.95
CA SER A 45 0.79 9.51 3.03
C SER A 45 -0.56 9.98 2.49
N ARG A 46 -1.13 9.28 1.49
CA ARG A 46 -2.39 9.63 0.83
C ARG A 46 -3.63 8.91 1.40
N LYS A 47 -3.46 7.85 2.21
CA LYS A 47 -4.58 7.06 2.75
C LYS A 47 -5.46 7.87 3.70
N ALA A 48 -6.72 7.47 3.80
CA ALA A 48 -7.62 8.00 4.83
C ALA A 48 -7.13 7.63 6.24
N ARG A 49 -7.44 8.48 7.22
CA ARG A 49 -7.00 8.29 8.62
C ARG A 49 -7.50 6.98 9.25
N SER A 50 -8.62 6.45 8.76
CA SER A 50 -9.21 5.18 9.19
C SER A 50 -8.60 3.93 8.54
N TRP A 51 -7.75 4.09 7.52
CA TRP A 51 -7.14 2.98 6.79
C TRP A 51 -5.84 2.53 7.45
N LEU A 52 -5.54 1.24 7.32
CA LEU A 52 -4.32 0.66 7.87
C LEU A 52 -3.09 1.11 7.07
N GLU A 53 -1.96 1.26 7.76
CA GLU A 53 -0.66 1.42 7.10
C GLU A 53 -0.22 0.11 6.45
N ARG A 54 0.46 0.22 5.31
CA ARG A 54 1.02 -0.91 4.56
C ARG A 54 2.53 -0.81 4.46
N ASP A 55 3.18 -1.95 4.54
CA ASP A 55 4.62 -2.09 4.24
C ASP A 55 4.80 -2.67 2.83
N PHE A 56 6.01 -2.58 2.29
CA PHE A 56 6.31 -3.11 0.96
C PHE A 56 6.15 -4.64 0.88
N ASP A 57 6.28 -5.36 2.00
CA ASP A 57 6.07 -6.81 2.07
C ASP A 57 4.59 -7.22 2.04
N SER A 58 3.65 -6.28 2.25
CA SER A 58 2.19 -6.50 2.26
C SER A 58 1.46 -5.90 1.05
N LEU A 59 2.19 -5.24 0.14
CA LEU A 59 1.72 -4.79 -1.17
C LEU A 59 1.93 -5.87 -2.23
#